data_AF-A0A944RFY5-F1
#
_entry.id   AF-A0A944RFY5-F1
#
_cell.length_a   1.000
_cell.length_b   1.000
_cell.length_c   1.000
_cell.angle_alpha   90.00
_cell.angle_beta   90.00
_cell.angle_gamma   90.00
#
_symmetry.space_group_name_H-M   'P 1'
#
loop_
_entity.id
_entity.type
_entity.pdbx_description
1 polymer ?
#
loop_
_entity_poly.entity_id
_entity_poly.type
_entity_poly.pdbx_seq_one_letter_code
_entity_poly.pdbx_strand_id
1 'polypeptide(L)'
;MVLKKHAGLFVGGLIVLAACSPSDSPSTISQTTSAATTPPTQPVTTSAPAAFPATPTAVPAITAAPVALPATLTQAMVAIHLDPTGPSVTHATAQNWERLTDLMATADSFGHKLTLLMSSDWADLVAANPVRQTALQDWVNNGHQLGFHHHTCGHASPDGYRDIKNQCRGAEPRGSVADAFAQVQDLATDLGLPSISIAAQGPNTDGLYRAAEWQPGVGFATGIMADNTDGHPDHRFITQPRCAVDYGNAYTEQPAQYPVAELGHAQLNVGAFTRLQADNNLAAMTQEISQVAVGDHAHDAVNLGLVFHAREYAATPRNEPSDNYRTDRAYLDAVLQLLDEQNVSVVTAQEILEASNPCG
;
A
#
# COMPACT_ATOMS: atom_id res chain seq x y z
N MET A 1 11.01 73.52 -9.39
CA MET A 1 11.96 74.48 -10.00
C MET A 1 13.32 74.24 -9.34
N VAL A 2 14.37 74.15 -10.15
CA VAL A 2 15.81 73.97 -9.81
C VAL A 2 16.34 72.53 -9.62
N LEU A 3 17.44 72.29 -10.35
CA LEU A 3 18.21 71.08 -10.67
C LEU A 3 19.12 70.53 -9.53
N LYS A 4 19.50 69.24 -9.62
CA LYS A 4 20.89 68.69 -9.84
C LYS A 4 20.89 67.15 -9.64
N LYS A 5 21.17 66.32 -10.66
CA LYS A 5 22.45 65.78 -11.20
C LYS A 5 23.22 64.82 -10.27
N HIS A 6 23.33 63.55 -10.70
CA HIS A 6 24.52 62.66 -10.90
C HIS A 6 24.01 61.20 -10.96
N ALA A 7 24.13 60.37 -12.02
CA ALA A 7 25.21 59.97 -12.95
C ALA A 7 26.08 58.79 -12.42
N GLY A 8 26.10 57.71 -13.22
CA GLY A 8 26.94 56.49 -13.12
C GLY A 8 26.09 55.25 -13.45
N LEU A 9 25.92 54.78 -14.69
CA LEU A 9 26.84 54.30 -15.73
C LEU A 9 27.69 53.09 -15.29
N PHE A 10 27.26 51.88 -15.65
CA PHE A 10 28.14 50.79 -16.05
C PHE A 10 27.56 50.05 -17.27
N VAL A 11 28.29 50.16 -18.37
CA VAL A 11 28.24 49.40 -19.61
C VAL A 11 29.02 48.11 -19.34
N GLY A 12 28.50 46.91 -19.60
CA GLY A 12 28.55 46.23 -20.90
C GLY A 12 29.70 45.22 -20.92
N GLY A 13 29.47 44.02 -21.47
CA GLY A 13 30.53 43.01 -21.61
C GLY A 13 30.05 41.58 -21.78
N LEU A 14 29.29 41.33 -22.84
CA LEU A 14 29.20 40.02 -23.49
C LEU A 14 30.54 39.74 -24.19
N ILE A 15 31.10 38.54 -24.09
CA ILE A 15 31.73 37.79 -25.20
C ILE A 15 32.00 36.34 -24.75
N VAL A 16 31.53 35.45 -25.63
CA VAL A 16 31.64 34.00 -25.72
C VAL A 16 33.08 33.57 -25.96
N LEU A 17 33.48 32.38 -25.50
CA LEU A 17 34.41 31.52 -26.24
C LEU A 17 34.14 30.05 -25.94
N ALA A 18 33.54 29.39 -26.92
CA ALA A 18 33.56 27.94 -27.11
C ALA A 18 34.84 27.54 -27.85
N ALA A 19 35.34 26.35 -27.57
CA ALA A 19 36.23 25.55 -28.43
C ALA A 19 35.89 24.07 -28.13
N CYS A 20 35.31 23.31 -29.06
CA CYS A 20 35.95 22.51 -30.13
C CYS A 20 37.01 21.56 -29.56
N SER A 21 36.87 20.23 -29.68
CA SER A 21 37.08 19.51 -30.95
C SER A 21 36.73 17.99 -30.87
N PRO A 22 36.76 17.25 -31.99
CA PRO A 22 35.82 16.17 -32.33
C PRO A 22 36.42 14.75 -32.26
N SER A 23 35.55 13.74 -32.41
CA SER A 23 35.95 12.43 -32.94
C SER A 23 34.87 11.86 -33.86
N ASP A 24 35.24 11.73 -35.13
CA ASP A 24 34.53 11.03 -36.20
C ASP A 24 34.45 9.53 -35.96
N SER A 25 33.31 8.91 -36.25
CA SER A 25 33.15 8.02 -37.41
C SER A 25 31.78 7.33 -37.46
N PRO A 26 31.28 6.99 -38.66
CA PRO A 26 29.87 6.76 -38.92
C PRO A 26 29.50 5.26 -38.89
N SER A 27 28.23 4.97 -38.60
CA SER A 27 27.61 3.70 -38.96
C SER A 27 26.31 3.99 -39.69
N THR A 28 26.39 3.92 -41.01
CA THR A 28 25.30 3.79 -41.96
C THR A 28 24.41 2.60 -41.60
N ILE A 29 23.12 2.85 -41.35
CA ILE A 29 22.07 1.86 -41.60
C ILE A 29 21.00 2.53 -42.45
N SER A 30 20.75 1.90 -43.59
CA SER A 30 19.86 2.31 -44.66
C SER A 30 18.44 2.60 -44.18
N GLN A 31 17.91 3.72 -44.68
CA GLN A 31 16.48 3.93 -44.79
C GLN A 31 15.91 2.94 -45.81
N THR A 32 14.97 2.12 -45.38
CA THR A 32 13.99 1.49 -46.26
C THR A 32 12.65 2.16 -45.97
N THR A 33 12.22 2.99 -46.90
CA THR A 33 10.87 3.56 -46.96
C THR A 33 9.88 2.44 -47.27
N SER A 34 8.96 2.17 -46.35
CA SER A 34 7.73 1.42 -46.63
C SER A 34 6.54 2.29 -46.31
N ALA A 35 5.65 2.37 -47.29
CA ALA A 35 4.54 3.30 -47.39
C ALA A 35 3.55 3.22 -46.22
N ALA A 36 3.02 4.38 -45.85
CA ALA A 36 1.90 4.54 -44.96
C ALA A 36 0.63 3.94 -45.60
N THR A 37 0.03 2.97 -44.91
CA THR A 37 -1.32 2.50 -45.18
C THR A 37 -2.20 2.99 -44.03
N THR A 38 -3.11 3.91 -44.33
CA THR A 38 -4.09 4.48 -43.41
C THR A 38 -5.03 3.39 -42.88
N PRO A 39 -5.22 3.22 -41.57
CA PRO A 39 -6.28 2.35 -41.06
C PRO A 39 -7.65 3.00 -41.26
N PRO A 40 -8.72 2.23 -41.48
CA PRO A 40 -10.06 2.78 -41.66
C PRO A 40 -10.58 3.41 -40.36
N THR A 41 -11.09 4.63 -40.50
CA THR A 41 -11.80 5.38 -39.46
C THR A 41 -13.06 4.63 -39.05
N GLN A 42 -13.07 4.04 -37.85
CA GLN A 42 -14.31 3.61 -37.22
C GLN A 42 -14.99 4.79 -36.52
N PRO A 43 -16.32 4.93 -36.59
CA PRO A 43 -17.03 5.99 -35.90
C PRO A 43 -16.96 5.75 -34.39
N VAL A 44 -16.36 6.71 -33.67
CA VAL A 44 -16.42 6.79 -32.20
C VAL A 44 -17.86 7.09 -31.82
N THR A 45 -18.57 6.10 -31.30
CA THR A 45 -19.83 6.30 -30.62
C THR A 45 -19.51 6.71 -29.19
N THR A 46 -19.85 7.94 -28.84
CA THR A 46 -19.79 8.43 -27.45
C THR A 46 -20.92 7.76 -26.67
N SER A 47 -20.59 6.69 -25.96
CA SER A 47 -21.45 6.11 -24.94
C SER A 47 -21.53 7.09 -23.76
N ALA A 48 -22.73 7.53 -23.41
CA ALA A 48 -22.98 8.30 -22.20
C ALA A 48 -22.52 7.51 -20.96
N PRO A 49 -22.04 8.17 -19.89
CA PRO A 49 -21.69 7.48 -18.65
C PRO A 49 -22.93 6.77 -18.12
N ALA A 50 -22.76 5.48 -17.80
CA ALA A 50 -23.80 4.67 -17.18
C ALA A 50 -24.20 5.33 -15.85
N ALA A 51 -25.49 5.61 -15.69
CA ALA A 51 -26.03 6.05 -14.42
C ALA A 51 -25.83 4.94 -13.38
N PHE A 52 -25.14 5.25 -12.29
CA PHE A 52 -25.03 4.37 -11.13
C PHE A 52 -26.44 4.00 -10.63
N PRO A 53 -26.76 2.71 -10.42
CA PRO A 53 -27.99 2.35 -9.75
C PRO A 53 -27.94 2.85 -8.30
N ALA A 54 -29.00 3.55 -7.92
CA ALA A 54 -29.23 4.01 -6.57
C ALA A 54 -29.41 2.81 -5.62
N THR A 55 -28.89 2.99 -4.40
CA THR A 55 -29.02 2.16 -3.19
C THR A 55 -28.34 0.78 -3.21
N PRO A 56 -27.37 0.51 -2.31
CA PRO A 56 -26.81 -0.82 -2.15
C PRO A 56 -27.90 -1.79 -1.65
N THR A 57 -28.09 -2.87 -2.39
CA THR A 57 -28.85 -4.03 -1.92
C THR A 57 -28.11 -4.62 -0.73
N ALA A 58 -28.78 -4.69 0.43
CA ALA A 58 -28.21 -5.31 1.63
C ALA A 58 -27.73 -6.73 1.33
N VAL A 59 -26.46 -6.98 1.58
CA VAL A 59 -25.85 -8.32 1.52
C VAL A 59 -26.55 -9.20 2.55
N PRO A 60 -27.04 -10.40 2.21
CA PRO A 60 -27.61 -11.30 3.20
C PRO A 60 -26.53 -11.70 4.20
N ALA A 61 -26.77 -11.38 5.48
CA ALA A 61 -25.91 -11.76 6.59
C ALA A 61 -25.74 -13.29 6.61
N ILE A 62 -24.50 -13.74 6.43
CA ILE A 62 -24.14 -15.14 6.67
C ILE A 62 -24.09 -15.29 8.19
N THR A 63 -25.19 -15.76 8.79
CA THR A 63 -25.19 -16.20 10.19
C THR A 63 -24.43 -17.52 10.29
N ALA A 64 -23.10 -17.44 10.24
CA ALA A 64 -22.25 -18.48 10.79
C ALA A 64 -22.36 -18.39 12.31
N ALA A 65 -22.68 -19.51 12.97
CA ALA A 65 -22.58 -19.57 14.42
C ALA A 65 -21.12 -19.27 14.80
N PRO A 66 -20.86 -18.41 15.80
CA PRO A 66 -19.50 -18.08 16.20
C PRO A 66 -18.82 -19.36 16.66
N VAL A 67 -17.82 -19.80 15.90
CA VAL A 67 -16.89 -20.83 16.38
C VAL A 67 -16.13 -20.14 17.51
N ALA A 68 -16.42 -20.52 18.75
CA ALA A 68 -15.68 -20.02 19.90
C ALA A 68 -14.22 -20.46 19.76
N LEU A 69 -13.36 -19.54 19.33
CA LEU A 69 -11.91 -19.69 19.40
C LEU A 69 -11.53 -19.90 20.88
N PRO A 70 -10.58 -20.79 21.19
CA PRO A 70 -10.03 -20.85 22.54
C PRO A 70 -9.47 -19.47 22.89
N ALA A 71 -9.79 -18.98 24.08
CA ALA A 71 -9.52 -17.63 24.58
C ALA A 71 -8.01 -17.29 24.76
N THR A 72 -7.11 -17.94 24.02
CA THR A 72 -5.66 -17.90 24.22
C THR A 72 -4.86 -17.99 22.92
N LEU A 73 -5.48 -17.95 21.73
CA LEU A 73 -4.72 -17.93 20.48
C LEU A 73 -4.40 -16.48 20.12
N THR A 74 -3.16 -16.06 20.31
CA THR A 74 -2.69 -14.77 19.80
C THR A 74 -2.82 -14.80 18.28
N GLN A 75 -3.56 -13.83 17.73
CA GLN A 75 -3.69 -13.64 16.29
C GLN A 75 -2.80 -12.48 15.85
N ALA A 76 -2.27 -12.61 14.64
CA ALA A 76 -1.55 -11.55 13.97
C ALA A 76 -2.15 -11.28 12.60
N MET A 77 -2.29 -10.01 12.26
CA MET A 77 -2.38 -9.55 10.89
C MET A 77 -0.97 -9.30 10.37
N VAL A 78 -0.64 -9.91 9.24
CA VAL A 78 0.51 -9.52 8.42
C VAL A 78 -0.01 -8.99 7.08
N ALA A 79 0.13 -7.68 6.89
CA ALA A 79 -0.35 -6.98 5.70
C ALA A 79 0.81 -6.50 4.83
N ILE A 80 0.68 -6.70 3.52
CA ILE A 80 1.73 -6.37 2.55
C ILE A 80 1.25 -5.18 1.73
N HIS A 81 1.95 -4.06 1.89
CA HIS A 81 1.75 -2.88 1.07
C HIS A 81 2.33 -3.10 -0.32
N LEU A 82 1.46 -3.15 -1.32
CA LEU A 82 1.82 -3.19 -2.73
C LEU A 82 1.76 -1.78 -3.30
N ASP A 83 2.69 -0.95 -2.84
CA ASP A 83 2.80 0.47 -3.15
C ASP A 83 3.21 0.77 -4.61
N PRO A 84 2.92 1.99 -5.10
CA PRO A 84 3.68 2.60 -6.19
C PRO A 84 5.17 2.78 -5.79
N THR A 85 6.10 2.64 -6.74
CA THR A 85 7.54 2.81 -6.44
C THR A 85 8.07 4.20 -6.84
N GLY A 86 8.39 5.03 -5.85
CA GLY A 86 9.22 6.24 -5.99
C GLY A 86 8.50 7.58 -6.32
N PRO A 87 9.24 8.70 -6.25
CA PRO A 87 8.71 10.07 -6.42
C PRO A 87 8.40 10.43 -7.89
N SER A 88 8.95 9.67 -8.83
CA SER A 88 8.49 9.59 -10.21
C SER A 88 7.83 8.23 -10.32
N VAL A 89 6.51 8.20 -10.42
CA VAL A 89 5.65 6.99 -10.39
C VAL A 89 6.28 5.89 -11.25
N THR A 90 7.12 5.06 -10.66
CA THR A 90 7.66 3.89 -11.33
C THR A 90 6.68 2.80 -10.97
N HIS A 91 5.96 2.34 -11.98
CA HIS A 91 4.94 1.30 -11.84
C HIS A 91 5.51 0.08 -11.11
N ALA A 92 4.64 -0.69 -10.48
CA ALA A 92 4.98 -2.00 -9.97
C ALA A 92 5.76 -2.79 -11.05
N THR A 93 6.90 -3.37 -10.71
CA THR A 93 7.79 -4.01 -11.69
C THR A 93 7.68 -5.53 -11.62
N ALA A 94 8.15 -6.21 -12.69
CA ALA A 94 8.27 -7.67 -12.67
C ALA A 94 9.16 -8.18 -11.52
N GLN A 95 10.22 -7.44 -11.16
CA GLN A 95 11.06 -7.79 -10.03
C GLN A 95 10.31 -7.66 -8.69
N ASN A 96 9.42 -6.67 -8.54
CA ASN A 96 8.58 -6.58 -7.34
C ASN A 96 7.64 -7.78 -7.24
N TRP A 97 7.09 -8.23 -8.37
CA TRP A 97 6.26 -9.43 -8.43
C TRP A 97 7.02 -10.71 -8.05
N GLU A 98 8.25 -10.88 -8.51
CA GLU A 98 9.10 -12.03 -8.12
C GLU A 98 9.35 -12.04 -6.61
N ARG A 99 9.64 -10.88 -6.02
CA ARG A 99 9.81 -10.74 -4.56
C ARG A 99 8.52 -11.06 -3.80
N LEU A 100 7.37 -10.60 -4.30
CA LEU A 100 6.07 -10.96 -3.71
C LEU A 100 5.85 -12.48 -3.79
N THR A 101 6.10 -13.10 -4.95
CA THR A 101 5.96 -14.55 -5.12
C THR A 101 6.81 -15.33 -4.11
N ASP A 102 8.07 -14.95 -3.92
CA ASP A 102 8.96 -15.59 -2.94
C ASP A 102 8.46 -15.39 -1.50
N LEU A 103 7.90 -14.23 -1.17
CA LEU A 103 7.32 -13.94 0.14
C LEU A 103 6.05 -14.78 0.39
N MET A 104 5.16 -14.88 -0.61
CA MET A 104 3.95 -15.70 -0.53
C MET A 104 4.31 -17.17 -0.30
N ALA A 105 5.29 -17.69 -1.04
CA ALA A 105 5.76 -19.06 -0.86
C ALA A 105 6.34 -19.32 0.56
N THR A 106 7.06 -18.35 1.13
CA THR A 106 7.53 -18.45 2.52
C THR A 106 6.36 -18.44 3.50
N ALA A 107 5.40 -17.52 3.36
CA ALA A 107 4.22 -17.46 4.23
C ALA A 107 3.38 -18.73 4.16
N ASP A 108 3.14 -19.25 2.95
CA ASP A 108 2.44 -20.53 2.72
C ASP A 108 3.15 -21.70 3.42
N SER A 109 4.48 -21.70 3.46
CA SER A 109 5.25 -22.77 4.12
C SER A 109 5.02 -22.85 5.63
N PHE A 110 4.56 -21.75 6.25
CA PHE A 110 4.15 -21.68 7.66
C PHE A 110 2.63 -21.73 7.83
N GLY A 111 1.85 -21.79 6.73
CA GLY A 111 0.39 -21.73 6.78
C GLY A 111 -0.17 -20.34 7.14
N HIS A 112 0.62 -19.28 6.95
CA HIS A 112 0.24 -17.91 7.30
C HIS A 112 -0.65 -17.27 6.22
N LYS A 113 -1.79 -16.70 6.61
CA LYS A 113 -2.68 -15.97 5.68
C LYS A 113 -2.38 -14.48 5.69
N LEU A 114 -1.69 -14.02 4.67
CA LEU A 114 -1.38 -12.60 4.47
C LEU A 114 -2.56 -11.78 3.91
N THR A 115 -2.55 -10.48 4.20
CA THR A 115 -3.43 -9.47 3.59
C THR A 115 -2.65 -8.64 2.56
N LEU A 116 -3.02 -8.70 1.28
CA LEU A 116 -2.35 -8.00 0.17
C LEU A 116 -3.07 -6.69 -0.12
N LEU A 117 -2.49 -5.56 0.28
CA LEU A 117 -3.07 -4.23 0.08
C LEU A 117 -2.57 -3.66 -1.25
N MET A 118 -3.39 -3.82 -2.31
CA MET A 118 -3.04 -3.58 -3.70
C MET A 118 -3.32 -2.14 -4.15
N SER A 119 -2.32 -1.47 -4.70
CA SER A 119 -2.52 -0.22 -5.44
C SER A 119 -2.86 -0.48 -6.92
N SER A 120 -3.40 0.54 -7.59
CA SER A 120 -3.74 0.49 -9.02
C SER A 120 -2.57 0.07 -9.93
N ASP A 121 -1.34 0.50 -9.65
CA ASP A 121 -0.16 0.11 -10.45
C ASP A 121 0.13 -1.41 -10.39
N TRP A 122 -0.17 -2.05 -9.26
CA TRP A 122 -0.05 -3.50 -9.14
C TRP A 122 -1.21 -4.22 -9.84
N ALA A 123 -2.41 -3.64 -9.84
CA ALA A 123 -3.53 -4.19 -10.59
C ALA A 123 -3.23 -4.23 -12.09
N ASP A 124 -2.67 -3.15 -12.66
CA ASP A 124 -2.21 -3.12 -14.05
C ASP A 124 -1.14 -4.21 -14.33
N LEU A 125 -0.17 -4.36 -13.40
CA LEU A 125 0.89 -5.35 -13.52
C LEU A 125 0.37 -6.80 -13.56
N VAL A 126 -0.68 -7.09 -12.78
CA VAL A 126 -1.33 -8.40 -12.73
C VAL A 126 -2.22 -8.60 -13.94
N ALA A 127 -3.07 -7.63 -14.28
CA ALA A 127 -3.99 -7.68 -15.41
C ALA A 127 -3.25 -7.94 -16.73
N ALA A 128 -2.04 -7.39 -16.88
CA ALA A 128 -1.21 -7.59 -18.08
C ALA A 128 -0.61 -8.99 -18.25
N ASN A 129 -0.71 -9.90 -17.26
CA ASN A 129 -0.06 -11.20 -17.32
C ASN A 129 -0.91 -12.35 -16.72
N PRO A 130 -1.35 -13.33 -17.54
CA PRO A 130 -2.21 -14.42 -17.06
C PRO A 130 -1.56 -15.32 -15.99
N VAL A 131 -0.23 -15.46 -15.97
CA VAL A 131 0.45 -16.22 -14.92
C VAL A 131 0.30 -15.53 -13.56
N ARG A 132 0.32 -14.18 -13.54
CA ARG A 132 0.12 -13.40 -12.31
C ARG A 132 -1.33 -13.43 -11.86
N GLN A 133 -2.26 -13.39 -12.81
CA GLN A 133 -3.69 -13.54 -12.55
C GLN A 133 -3.97 -14.89 -11.86
N THR A 134 -3.47 -15.99 -12.43
CA THR A 134 -3.59 -17.32 -11.83
C THR A 134 -2.94 -17.39 -10.45
N ALA A 135 -1.73 -16.86 -10.29
CA ALA A 135 -1.08 -16.84 -8.98
C ALA A 135 -1.87 -16.05 -7.93
N LEU A 136 -2.44 -14.89 -8.28
CA LEU A 136 -3.30 -14.12 -7.37
C LEU A 136 -4.58 -14.89 -7.02
N GLN A 137 -5.20 -15.57 -7.99
CA GLN A 137 -6.35 -16.45 -7.75
C GLN A 137 -6.00 -17.58 -6.79
N ASP A 138 -4.87 -18.24 -7.01
CA ASP A 138 -4.39 -19.33 -6.17
C ASP A 138 -4.11 -18.85 -4.74
N TRP A 139 -3.48 -17.68 -4.56
CA TRP A 139 -3.26 -17.10 -3.24
C TRP A 139 -4.57 -16.80 -2.51
N VAL A 140 -5.53 -16.14 -3.16
CA VAL A 140 -6.81 -15.83 -2.53
C VAL A 140 -7.60 -17.11 -2.23
N ASN A 141 -7.57 -18.10 -3.13
CA ASN A 141 -8.19 -19.41 -2.89
C ASN A 141 -7.50 -20.20 -1.76
N ASN A 142 -6.21 -19.94 -1.51
CA ASN A 142 -5.47 -20.48 -0.36
C ASN A 142 -5.75 -19.73 0.95
N GLY A 143 -6.64 -18.74 0.94
CA GLY A 143 -7.08 -18.01 2.13
C GLY A 143 -6.37 -16.68 2.38
N HIS A 144 -5.50 -16.23 1.48
CA HIS A 144 -4.99 -14.86 1.53
C HIS A 144 -6.09 -13.86 1.19
N GLN A 145 -5.95 -12.63 1.68
CA GLN A 145 -6.89 -11.56 1.41
C GLN A 145 -6.34 -10.59 0.37
N LEU A 146 -7.18 -10.16 -0.57
CA LEU A 146 -6.92 -9.01 -1.43
C LEU A 146 -7.63 -7.78 -0.88
N GLY A 147 -6.90 -6.67 -0.75
CA GLY A 147 -7.37 -5.38 -0.28
C GLY A 147 -6.90 -4.25 -1.20
N PHE A 148 -7.31 -3.02 -0.90
CA PHE A 148 -6.90 -1.82 -1.62
C PHE A 148 -5.86 -1.00 -0.84
N HIS A 149 -4.90 -0.40 -1.54
CA HIS A 149 -3.95 0.55 -0.94
C HIS A 149 -3.83 1.81 -1.77
N HIS A 150 -3.89 2.96 -1.12
CA HIS A 150 -3.82 4.26 -1.77
C HIS A 150 -2.80 5.19 -1.13
N HIS A 151 -1.97 5.85 -1.94
CA HIS A 151 -1.10 6.91 -1.50
C HIS A 151 -1.67 8.28 -1.88
N THR A 152 -2.20 8.97 -0.87
CA THR A 152 -2.79 10.30 -1.06
C THR A 152 -1.84 11.32 -1.67
N CYS A 153 -2.43 12.37 -2.21
CA CYS A 153 -1.79 13.58 -2.72
C CYS A 153 -0.63 14.14 -1.86
N GLY A 154 -0.74 14.00 -0.52
CA GLY A 154 0.25 14.47 0.43
C GLY A 154 1.35 13.45 0.77
N HIS A 155 1.27 12.21 0.29
CA HIS A 155 2.28 11.18 0.57
C HIS A 155 3.62 11.52 -0.12
N ALA A 156 4.73 10.95 0.38
CA ALA A 156 6.06 11.17 -0.22
C ALA A 156 6.17 10.63 -1.65
N SER A 157 5.40 9.58 -1.95
CA SER A 157 5.27 8.93 -3.25
C SER A 157 3.78 8.74 -3.56
N PRO A 158 3.07 9.80 -4.00
CA PRO A 158 1.65 9.70 -4.32
C PRO A 158 1.44 8.84 -5.58
N ASP A 159 0.34 8.08 -5.63
CA ASP A 159 0.03 7.19 -6.77
C ASP A 159 -0.56 7.92 -7.98
N GLY A 160 -0.92 9.20 -7.81
CA GLY A 160 -1.46 10.08 -8.86
C GLY A 160 -2.99 10.17 -8.85
N TYR A 161 -3.68 9.33 -8.08
CA TYR A 161 -5.12 9.42 -7.87
C TYR A 161 -5.43 10.34 -6.69
N ARG A 162 -6.48 11.14 -6.79
CA ARG A 162 -6.79 12.18 -5.80
C ARG A 162 -8.19 12.73 -5.98
N ASP A 163 -8.84 12.98 -4.86
CA ASP A 163 -10.11 13.71 -4.81
C ASP A 163 -9.88 15.19 -4.51
N ILE A 164 -8.73 15.53 -3.91
CA ILE A 164 -8.28 16.91 -3.74
C ILE A 164 -7.75 17.53 -5.04
N LYS A 165 -8.24 18.74 -5.38
CA LYS A 165 -7.91 19.43 -6.64
C LYS A 165 -6.65 20.29 -6.60
N ASN A 166 -6.12 20.62 -5.42
CA ASN A 166 -4.96 21.51 -5.27
C ASN A 166 -3.91 20.90 -4.32
N GLN A 167 -2.62 21.16 -4.56
CA GLN A 167 -1.48 20.91 -3.66
C GLN A 167 -0.88 19.49 -3.60
N CYS A 168 -0.82 18.76 -4.73
CA CYS A 168 -0.17 17.44 -4.75
C CYS A 168 1.30 17.50 -5.13
N ARG A 169 2.09 16.62 -4.51
CA ARG A 169 3.48 16.40 -4.90
C ARG A 169 3.54 15.52 -6.16
N GLY A 170 4.52 15.77 -7.01
CA GLY A 170 5.22 14.76 -7.84
C GLY A 170 4.47 13.98 -8.94
N ALA A 171 3.15 13.92 -8.99
CA ALA A 171 2.43 13.10 -9.98
C ALA A 171 1.34 13.86 -10.74
N GLU A 172 1.34 13.68 -12.06
CA GLU A 172 0.22 14.09 -12.92
C GLU A 172 -1.08 13.44 -12.45
N PRO A 173 -2.24 14.12 -12.54
CA PRO A 173 -3.50 13.53 -12.13
C PRO A 173 -3.85 12.33 -13.01
N ARG A 174 -4.11 11.17 -12.39
CA ARG A 174 -4.58 9.95 -13.06
C ARG A 174 -6.09 9.75 -12.97
N GLY A 175 -6.73 10.34 -11.96
CA GLY A 175 -8.15 10.21 -11.68
C GLY A 175 -8.46 10.49 -10.22
N SER A 176 -9.69 10.16 -9.84
CA SER A 176 -10.18 10.13 -8.45
C SER A 176 -9.66 8.89 -7.70
N VAL A 177 -9.75 8.89 -6.38
CA VAL A 177 -9.42 7.69 -5.60
C VAL A 177 -10.43 6.56 -5.87
N ALA A 178 -11.66 6.91 -6.25
CA ALA A 178 -12.66 5.96 -6.73
C ALA A 178 -12.21 5.24 -8.02
N ASP A 179 -11.53 5.94 -8.93
CA ASP A 179 -10.99 5.31 -10.15
C ASP A 179 -9.88 4.30 -9.84
N ALA A 180 -9.04 4.59 -8.85
CA ALA A 180 -7.99 3.66 -8.39
C ALA A 180 -8.59 2.41 -7.74
N PHE A 181 -9.59 2.59 -6.88
CA PHE A 181 -10.30 1.49 -6.23
C PHE A 181 -11.04 0.62 -7.26
N ALA A 182 -11.73 1.25 -8.21
CA ALA A 182 -12.43 0.55 -9.28
C ALA A 182 -11.48 -0.37 -10.07
N GLN A 183 -10.24 0.04 -10.35
CA GLN A 183 -9.28 -0.82 -11.05
C GLN A 183 -8.93 -2.09 -10.28
N VAL A 184 -8.74 -2.00 -8.96
CA VAL A 184 -8.47 -3.18 -8.13
C VAL A 184 -9.73 -4.06 -8.00
N GLN A 185 -10.90 -3.44 -7.86
CA GLN A 185 -12.19 -4.13 -7.78
C GLN A 185 -12.56 -4.82 -9.11
N ASP A 186 -12.29 -4.19 -10.25
CA ASP A 186 -12.51 -4.75 -11.58
C ASP A 186 -11.60 -5.95 -11.81
N LEU A 187 -10.31 -5.85 -11.45
CA LEU A 187 -9.40 -6.99 -11.47
C LEU A 187 -9.91 -8.15 -10.61
N ALA A 188 -10.35 -7.88 -9.37
CA ALA A 188 -10.92 -8.91 -8.50
C ALA A 188 -12.15 -9.56 -9.15
N THR A 189 -13.02 -8.76 -9.77
CA THR A 189 -14.24 -9.23 -10.45
C THR A 189 -13.91 -10.10 -11.66
N ASP A 190 -13.00 -9.65 -12.52
CA ASP A 190 -12.57 -10.37 -13.72
C ASP A 190 -11.94 -11.73 -13.37
N LEU A 191 -11.28 -11.82 -12.22
CA LEU A 191 -10.68 -13.04 -11.71
C LEU A 191 -11.64 -13.90 -10.86
N GLY A 192 -12.89 -13.46 -10.65
CA GLY A 192 -13.87 -14.18 -9.83
C GLY A 192 -13.50 -14.24 -8.34
N LEU A 193 -12.76 -13.24 -7.85
CA LEU A 193 -12.34 -13.11 -6.45
C LEU A 193 -13.40 -12.38 -5.61
N PRO A 194 -13.34 -12.50 -4.26
CA PRO A 194 -14.19 -11.71 -3.38
C PRO A 194 -14.05 -10.20 -3.63
N SER A 195 -15.14 -9.45 -3.40
CA SER A 195 -15.12 -8.00 -3.47
C SER A 195 -14.18 -7.40 -2.42
N ILE A 196 -13.56 -6.28 -2.77
CA ILE A 196 -12.61 -5.59 -1.90
C ILE A 196 -13.38 -4.95 -0.73
N SER A 197 -13.15 -5.47 0.47
CA SER A 197 -13.81 -5.06 1.71
C SER A 197 -12.88 -4.30 2.66
N ILE A 198 -11.56 -4.41 2.45
CA ILE A 198 -10.51 -3.78 3.24
C ILE A 198 -9.66 -2.83 2.41
N ALA A 199 -9.28 -1.71 3.01
CA ALA A 199 -8.29 -0.82 2.43
C ALA A 199 -7.27 -0.31 3.44
N ALA A 200 -6.22 0.28 2.90
CA ALA A 200 -5.20 1.01 3.62
C ALA A 200 -4.92 2.30 2.87
N GLN A 201 -4.48 3.31 3.62
CA GLN A 201 -4.15 4.61 3.05
C GLN A 201 -2.80 5.06 3.58
N GLY A 202 -1.85 5.34 2.70
CA GLY A 202 -0.55 5.89 3.09
C GLY A 202 -0.67 7.26 3.79
N PRO A 203 0.22 7.55 4.75
CA PRO A 203 0.15 8.79 5.55
C PRO A 203 0.41 10.04 4.69
N ASN A 204 -0.25 11.15 4.98
CA ASN A 204 0.14 12.42 4.37
C ASN A 204 1.45 12.96 4.98
N THR A 205 2.02 14.03 4.41
CA THR A 205 3.29 14.64 4.87
C THR A 205 3.30 15.11 6.32
N ASP A 206 2.13 15.27 6.95
CA ASP A 206 2.02 15.68 8.35
C ASP A 206 1.93 14.48 9.30
N GLY A 207 2.11 13.25 8.77
CA GLY A 207 1.95 12.01 9.52
C GLY A 207 0.49 11.69 9.86
N LEU A 208 -0.46 12.46 9.31
CA LEU A 208 -1.88 12.24 9.54
C LEU A 208 -2.41 11.27 8.49
N TYR A 209 -2.83 10.09 8.94
CA TYR A 209 -3.75 9.22 8.21
C TYR A 209 -5.11 9.89 8.21
N ARG A 210 -5.32 10.91 7.37
CA ARG A 210 -6.67 11.43 7.20
C ARG A 210 -7.37 10.47 6.26
N ALA A 211 -8.25 9.63 6.80
CA ALA A 211 -9.21 8.82 6.07
C ALA A 211 -10.23 9.67 5.31
N ALA A 212 -9.78 10.71 4.61
CA ALA A 212 -10.54 11.74 3.95
C ALA A 212 -10.66 11.49 2.44
N GLU A 213 -10.05 10.43 1.93
CA GLU A 213 -10.19 9.92 0.56
C GLU A 213 -10.63 8.43 0.59
N TRP A 214 -11.54 8.10 1.52
CA TRP A 214 -12.03 6.74 1.74
C TRP A 214 -13.16 6.36 0.78
N GLN A 215 -13.17 5.09 0.35
CA GLN A 215 -14.13 4.59 -0.62
C GLN A 215 -15.40 4.07 0.06
N PRO A 216 -16.59 4.49 -0.43
CA PRO A 216 -17.84 3.94 0.07
C PRO A 216 -17.91 2.43 -0.19
N GLY A 217 -18.28 1.66 0.83
CA GLY A 217 -18.41 0.20 0.75
C GLY A 217 -17.20 -0.58 1.28
N VAL A 218 -16.08 0.08 1.55
CA VAL A 218 -14.95 -0.53 2.27
C VAL A 218 -15.19 -0.40 3.78
N GLY A 219 -15.59 -1.50 4.41
CA GLY A 219 -15.95 -1.56 5.82
C GLY A 219 -14.78 -1.81 6.77
N PHE A 220 -13.62 -2.22 6.23
CA PHE A 220 -12.44 -2.58 7.01
C PHE A 220 -11.23 -1.71 6.65
N ALA A 221 -10.39 -1.42 7.63
CA ALA A 221 -9.12 -0.73 7.42
C ALA A 221 -7.95 -1.41 8.14
N THR A 222 -6.79 -1.43 7.50
CA THR A 222 -5.54 -1.44 8.28
C THR A 222 -5.28 0.03 8.65
N GLY A 223 -5.48 0.34 9.94
CA GLY A 223 -5.56 1.67 10.50
C GLY A 223 -4.21 2.38 10.57
N ILE A 224 -4.04 3.22 11.60
CA ILE A 224 -2.84 4.05 11.73
C ILE A 224 -1.59 3.25 12.11
N MET A 225 -0.43 3.71 11.62
CA MET A 225 0.87 3.27 12.14
C MET A 225 1.04 3.69 13.61
N ALA A 226 1.71 2.84 14.38
CA ALA A 226 2.03 3.09 15.80
C ALA A 226 0.78 3.28 16.65
N ASP A 227 -0.22 2.44 16.40
CA ASP A 227 -1.43 2.39 17.19
C ASP A 227 -1.14 1.84 18.59
N ASN A 228 -1.12 2.71 19.60
CA ASN A 228 -0.91 2.35 21.01
C ASN A 228 -2.23 2.26 21.79
N THR A 229 -3.28 1.74 21.14
CA THR A 229 -4.63 1.65 21.70
C THR A 229 -4.72 0.81 22.96
N ASP A 230 -3.76 -0.06 23.19
CA ASP A 230 -3.64 -0.84 24.42
C ASP A 230 -3.23 0.02 25.65
N GLY A 231 -2.88 1.30 25.45
CA GLY A 231 -2.52 2.23 26.52
C GLY A 231 -1.05 2.15 26.95
N HIS A 232 -0.22 1.36 26.26
CA HIS A 232 1.19 1.19 26.57
C HIS A 232 2.07 1.92 25.54
N PRO A 233 2.75 3.02 25.92
CA PRO A 233 3.52 3.84 24.97
C PRO A 233 4.76 3.13 24.40
N ASP A 234 5.19 2.05 25.04
CA ASP A 234 6.36 1.27 24.64
C ASP A 234 6.00 0.09 23.72
N HIS A 235 4.71 -0.24 23.56
CA HIS A 235 4.26 -1.30 22.65
C HIS A 235 4.17 -0.77 21.23
N ARG A 236 4.63 -1.59 20.28
CA ARG A 236 4.73 -1.22 18.87
C ARG A 236 3.83 -2.07 17.99
N PHE A 237 3.72 -3.35 18.30
CA PHE A 237 3.09 -4.37 17.47
C PHE A 237 1.69 -4.72 17.94
N ILE A 238 1.38 -4.47 19.22
CA ILE A 238 0.10 -4.76 19.84
C ILE A 238 -0.93 -3.69 19.44
N THR A 239 -2.12 -4.12 19.02
CA THR A 239 -3.22 -3.24 18.61
C THR A 239 -4.57 -3.86 19.02
N GLN A 240 -5.59 -3.02 19.16
CA GLN A 240 -6.97 -3.45 19.37
C GLN A 240 -7.86 -3.06 18.18
N PRO A 241 -8.69 -3.99 17.67
CA PRO A 241 -9.76 -3.65 16.75
C PRO A 241 -10.64 -2.53 17.33
N ARG A 242 -10.97 -1.52 16.52
CA ARG A 242 -11.86 -0.42 16.94
C ARG A 242 -12.77 0.03 15.81
N CYS A 243 -13.87 0.68 16.18
CA CYS A 243 -14.72 1.35 15.21
C CYS A 243 -14.32 2.81 15.09
N ALA A 244 -13.86 3.20 13.90
CA ALA A 244 -13.56 4.57 13.54
C ALA A 244 -14.75 5.19 12.82
N VAL A 245 -15.07 6.44 13.14
CA VAL A 245 -16.23 7.16 12.55
C VAL A 245 -15.82 8.37 11.70
N ASP A 246 -14.51 8.62 11.60
CA ASP A 246 -13.92 9.75 10.88
C ASP A 246 -13.39 9.37 9.50
N TYR A 247 -13.59 8.11 9.07
CA TYR A 247 -13.37 7.64 7.71
C TYR A 247 -14.42 8.20 6.76
N GLY A 248 -14.03 8.66 5.59
CA GLY A 248 -14.91 9.35 4.68
C GLY A 248 -14.24 9.93 3.44
N ASN A 249 -15.02 10.59 2.61
CA ASN A 249 -14.49 11.42 1.53
C ASN A 249 -14.76 12.88 1.85
N ALA A 250 -13.78 13.60 2.38
CA ALA A 250 -13.95 14.98 2.81
C ALA A 250 -13.88 15.98 1.63
N TYR A 251 -13.53 15.50 0.43
CA TYR A 251 -13.22 16.36 -0.72
C TYR A 251 -14.23 16.24 -1.86
N THR A 252 -15.26 15.40 -1.71
CA THR A 252 -16.41 15.35 -2.63
C THR A 252 -17.36 16.53 -2.44
N GLU A 253 -18.24 16.75 -3.42
CA GLU A 253 -19.31 17.75 -3.33
C GLU A 253 -20.29 17.46 -2.16
N GLN A 254 -20.38 16.19 -1.75
CA GLN A 254 -21.15 15.75 -0.59
C GLN A 254 -20.24 14.93 0.32
N PRO A 255 -19.56 15.58 1.29
CA PRO A 255 -18.74 14.88 2.25
C PRO A 255 -19.58 13.86 3.03
N ALA A 256 -19.07 12.65 3.12
CA ALA A 256 -19.70 11.56 3.85
C ALA A 256 -18.68 10.90 4.75
N GLN A 257 -19.14 10.49 5.93
CA GLN A 257 -18.38 9.70 6.88
C GLN A 257 -19.03 8.33 7.04
N TYR A 258 -18.22 7.30 7.25
CA TYR A 258 -18.62 5.92 7.35
C TYR A 258 -17.98 5.31 8.60
N PRO A 259 -18.73 4.51 9.37
CA PRO A 259 -18.11 3.66 10.37
C PRO A 259 -17.24 2.62 9.66
N VAL A 260 -15.98 2.53 10.07
CA VAL A 260 -15.01 1.57 9.54
C VAL A 260 -14.39 0.83 10.72
N ALA A 261 -14.42 -0.50 10.64
CA ALA A 261 -13.70 -1.34 11.59
C ALA A 261 -12.22 -1.32 11.21
N GLU A 262 -11.36 -0.86 12.10
CA GLU A 262 -9.93 -0.72 11.82
C GLU A 262 -9.06 -1.51 12.79
N LEU A 263 -7.94 -1.99 12.26
CA LEU A 263 -6.87 -2.64 13.02
C LEU A 263 -5.56 -1.89 12.78
N GLY A 264 -4.97 -1.31 13.83
CA GLY A 264 -3.69 -0.62 13.74
C GLY A 264 -2.53 -1.56 13.43
N HIS A 265 -1.34 -1.01 13.19
CA HIS A 265 -0.16 -1.83 12.93
C HIS A 265 1.18 -1.12 13.17
N ALA A 266 2.23 -1.91 13.37
CA ALA A 266 3.60 -1.47 13.19
C ALA A 266 4.02 -1.60 11.72
N GLN A 267 4.82 -0.66 11.24
CA GLN A 267 5.51 -0.82 9.96
C GLN A 267 6.94 -1.31 10.21
N LEU A 268 7.26 -2.51 9.68
CA LEU A 268 8.59 -3.07 9.70
C LEU A 268 9.46 -2.41 8.63
N ASN A 269 10.11 -1.32 9.01
CA ASN A 269 10.90 -0.47 8.11
C ASN A 269 12.22 -1.13 7.66
N VAL A 270 12.18 -1.95 6.62
CA VAL A 270 13.36 -2.64 6.05
C VAL A 270 13.87 -1.99 4.76
N GLY A 271 15.01 -2.41 4.22
CA GLY A 271 15.55 -1.89 2.96
C GLY A 271 15.94 -0.41 2.95
N ALA A 272 15.21 0.41 2.20
CA ALA A 272 15.55 1.83 2.00
C ALA A 272 15.35 2.69 3.26
N PHE A 273 14.65 2.18 4.28
CA PHE A 273 14.40 2.86 5.54
C PHE A 273 15.52 2.64 6.57
N THR A 274 16.78 2.75 6.14
CA THR A 274 17.96 2.37 6.94
C THR A 274 17.99 3.00 8.34
N ARG A 275 17.59 4.28 8.46
CA ARG A 275 17.55 4.99 9.75
C ARG A 275 16.49 4.49 10.73
N LEU A 276 15.51 3.72 10.24
CA LEU A 276 14.42 3.13 11.02
C LEU A 276 14.58 1.61 11.14
N GLN A 277 15.65 1.02 10.58
CA GLN A 277 15.89 -0.42 10.70
C GLN A 277 16.21 -0.85 12.14
N ALA A 278 16.86 0.03 12.91
CA ALA A 278 17.16 -0.21 14.33
C ALA A 278 15.90 -0.39 15.19
N ASP A 279 14.75 0.10 14.71
CA ASP A 279 13.45 -0.05 15.37
C ASP A 279 12.82 -1.44 15.17
N ASN A 280 13.35 -2.24 14.24
CA ASN A 280 12.86 -3.57 13.89
C ASN A 280 13.63 -4.66 14.63
N ASN A 281 13.51 -4.67 15.95
CA ASN A 281 14.22 -5.63 16.81
C ASN A 281 13.35 -6.88 17.05
N LEU A 282 13.79 -8.04 16.54
CA LEU A 282 13.07 -9.30 16.71
C LEU A 282 12.91 -9.68 18.20
N ALA A 283 13.89 -9.36 19.06
CA ALA A 283 13.79 -9.62 20.49
C ALA A 283 12.70 -8.77 21.17
N ALA A 284 12.51 -7.52 20.72
CA ALA A 284 11.41 -6.69 21.20
C ALA A 284 10.05 -7.25 20.76
N MET A 285 9.95 -7.71 19.50
CA MET A 285 8.75 -8.40 19.00
C MET A 285 8.46 -9.68 19.80
N THR A 286 9.47 -10.51 20.10
CA THR A 286 9.32 -11.70 20.96
C THR A 286 8.79 -11.33 22.35
N GLN A 287 9.27 -10.22 22.92
CA GLN A 287 8.82 -9.73 24.21
C GLN A 287 7.34 -9.32 24.16
N GLU A 288 6.94 -8.54 23.16
CA GLU A 288 5.53 -8.12 22.98
C GLU A 288 4.61 -9.32 22.71
N ILE A 289 5.01 -10.28 21.87
CA ILE A 289 4.27 -11.54 21.67
C ILE A 289 4.07 -12.26 23.01
N SER A 290 5.12 -12.33 23.84
CA SER A 290 5.04 -12.98 25.15
C SER A 290 4.08 -12.24 26.10
N GLN A 291 4.05 -10.91 26.04
CA GLN A 291 3.12 -10.09 26.83
C GLN A 291 1.66 -10.31 26.43
N VAL A 292 1.39 -10.51 25.14
CA VAL A 292 0.05 -10.87 24.64
C VAL A 292 -0.32 -12.30 25.00
N ALA A 293 0.58 -13.26 24.81
CA ALA A 293 0.26 -14.67 24.96
C ALA A 293 0.10 -15.13 26.43
N VAL A 294 0.92 -14.59 27.33
CA VAL A 294 1.02 -15.08 28.73
C VAL A 294 1.19 -13.96 29.76
N GLY A 295 1.22 -12.70 29.34
CA GLY A 295 1.47 -11.54 30.19
C GLY A 295 0.23 -10.72 30.48
N ASP A 296 0.45 -9.44 30.80
CA ASP A 296 -0.59 -8.51 31.29
C ASP A 296 -1.69 -8.21 30.26
N HIS A 297 -1.52 -8.62 29.00
CA HIS A 297 -2.48 -8.40 27.89
C HIS A 297 -3.23 -9.65 27.42
N ALA A 298 -3.05 -10.80 28.07
CA ALA A 298 -3.70 -12.06 27.68
C ALA A 298 -5.25 -12.04 27.74
N HIS A 299 -5.85 -10.95 28.23
CA HIS A 299 -7.29 -10.78 28.40
C HIS A 299 -7.90 -9.65 27.56
N ASP A 300 -7.10 -8.90 26.80
CA ASP A 300 -7.50 -7.60 26.25
C ASP A 300 -7.97 -7.63 24.79
N ALA A 301 -8.29 -8.82 24.23
CA ALA A 301 -8.64 -8.98 22.81
C ALA A 301 -7.65 -8.29 21.85
N VAL A 302 -6.40 -8.18 22.28
CA VAL A 302 -5.32 -7.55 21.52
C VAL A 302 -4.82 -8.49 20.43
N ASN A 303 -4.40 -7.90 19.32
CA ASN A 303 -3.83 -8.59 18.17
C ASN A 303 -2.47 -7.98 17.85
N LEU A 304 -1.70 -8.67 17.02
CA LEU A 304 -0.47 -8.12 16.46
C LEU A 304 -0.76 -7.57 15.06
N GLY A 305 -0.37 -6.33 14.80
CA GLY A 305 -0.48 -5.70 13.48
C GLY A 305 0.90 -5.47 12.88
N LEU A 306 1.21 -6.13 11.77
CA LEU A 306 2.50 -6.02 11.08
C LEU A 306 2.30 -5.62 9.62
N VAL A 307 3.06 -4.63 9.16
CA VAL A 307 3.07 -4.19 7.77
C VAL A 307 4.50 -4.11 7.24
N PHE A 308 4.69 -4.54 5.98
CA PHE A 308 5.91 -4.27 5.21
C PHE A 308 5.61 -4.24 3.71
N HIS A 309 6.57 -3.80 2.90
CA HIS A 309 6.40 -3.68 1.45
C HIS A 309 7.00 -4.86 0.70
N ALA A 310 6.31 -5.36 -0.32
CA ALA A 310 6.83 -6.45 -1.16
C ALA A 310 8.18 -6.11 -1.82
N ARG A 311 8.42 -4.82 -2.14
CA ARG A 311 9.69 -4.37 -2.71
C ARG A 311 10.88 -4.57 -1.77
N GLU A 312 10.67 -4.62 -0.47
CA GLU A 312 11.75 -4.76 0.53
C GLU A 312 12.12 -6.22 0.80
N TYR A 313 11.33 -7.18 0.33
CA TYR A 313 11.66 -8.60 0.41
C TYR A 313 12.75 -8.96 -0.60
N ALA A 314 13.97 -8.50 -0.33
CA ALA A 314 15.12 -8.62 -1.19
C ALA A 314 16.34 -9.13 -0.42
N ALA A 315 17.25 -9.80 -1.11
CA ALA A 315 18.55 -10.20 -0.56
C ALA A 315 19.54 -9.02 -0.41
N THR A 316 19.02 -7.79 -0.29
CA THR A 316 19.84 -6.58 -0.07
C THR A 316 20.48 -6.67 1.31
N PRO A 317 21.79 -6.38 1.44
CA PRO A 317 22.43 -6.28 2.74
C PRO A 317 21.75 -5.25 3.63
N ARG A 318 21.52 -5.61 4.91
CA ARG A 318 21.05 -4.65 5.91
C ARG A 318 22.18 -3.69 6.27
N ASN A 319 21.83 -2.43 6.49
CA ASN A 319 22.80 -1.36 6.74
C ASN A 319 23.06 -1.12 8.24
N GLU A 320 22.28 -1.74 9.13
CA GLU A 320 22.41 -1.59 10.57
C GLU A 320 23.02 -2.84 11.24
N PRO A 321 24.01 -2.69 12.14
CA PRO A 321 24.69 -3.80 12.81
C PRO A 321 23.96 -4.36 14.04
N SER A 322 22.75 -3.87 14.37
CA SER A 322 22.03 -4.23 15.59
C SER A 322 21.28 -5.57 15.52
N ASP A 323 21.20 -6.19 14.34
CA ASP A 323 20.53 -7.47 14.17
C ASP A 323 21.44 -8.50 13.47
N ASN A 324 21.26 -9.78 13.83
CA ASN A 324 22.12 -10.88 13.34
C ASN A 324 21.81 -11.28 11.87
N TYR A 325 21.00 -10.49 11.15
CA TYR A 325 20.48 -10.86 9.83
C TYR A 325 21.26 -10.17 8.71
N ARG A 326 21.73 -10.97 7.76
CA ARG A 326 22.59 -10.48 6.68
C ARG A 326 21.81 -9.71 5.59
N THR A 327 20.51 -9.93 5.47
CA THR A 327 19.67 -9.33 4.41
C THR A 327 18.27 -9.00 4.93
N ASP A 328 17.56 -8.09 4.23
CA ASP A 328 16.16 -7.77 4.54
C ASP A 328 15.26 -9.01 4.44
N ARG A 329 15.45 -9.83 3.40
CA ARG A 329 14.77 -11.11 3.26
C ARG A 329 15.00 -12.02 4.47
N ALA A 330 16.24 -12.19 4.92
CA ALA A 330 16.54 -13.06 6.06
C ALA A 330 15.90 -12.58 7.36
N TYR A 331 15.75 -11.27 7.53
CA TYR A 331 15.02 -10.70 8.67
C TYR A 331 13.52 -10.96 8.57
N LEU A 332 12.90 -10.73 7.41
CA LEU A 332 11.46 -10.97 7.21
C LEU A 332 11.11 -12.47 7.31
N ASP A 333 11.98 -13.35 6.81
CA ASP A 333 11.88 -14.80 7.01
C ASP A 333 11.84 -15.15 8.51
N ALA A 334 12.73 -14.52 9.30
CA ALA A 334 12.79 -14.75 10.74
C ALA A 334 11.59 -14.18 11.50
N VAL A 335 10.96 -13.11 11.01
CA VAL A 335 9.70 -12.60 11.57
C VAL A 335 8.57 -13.62 11.36
N LEU A 336 8.41 -14.13 10.13
CA LEU A 336 7.38 -15.14 9.83
C LEU A 336 7.61 -16.44 10.61
N GLN A 337 8.88 -16.85 10.75
CA GLN A 337 9.26 -18.00 11.56
C GLN A 337 8.98 -17.76 13.05
N LEU A 338 9.28 -16.57 13.59
CA LEU A 338 9.00 -16.27 15.00
C LEU A 338 7.51 -16.41 15.32
N LEU A 339 6.62 -15.94 14.44
CA LEU A 339 5.17 -16.06 14.64
C LEU A 339 4.75 -17.53 14.72
N ASP A 340 5.29 -18.39 13.85
CA ASP A 340 5.05 -19.84 13.88
C ASP A 340 5.59 -20.49 15.17
N GLU A 341 6.85 -20.20 15.53
CA GLU A 341 7.49 -20.75 16.74
C GLU A 341 6.78 -20.35 18.04
N GLN A 342 6.12 -19.19 18.06
CA GLN A 342 5.33 -18.69 19.19
C GLN A 342 3.85 -19.11 19.14
N ASN A 343 3.46 -19.97 18.19
CA ASN A 343 2.07 -20.39 17.94
C ASN A 343 1.11 -19.20 17.73
N VAL A 344 1.58 -18.12 17.12
CA VAL A 344 0.76 -16.99 16.72
C VAL A 344 0.10 -17.32 15.39
N SER A 345 -1.23 -17.30 15.36
CA SER A 345 -1.96 -17.57 14.12
C SER A 345 -2.01 -16.32 13.26
N VAL A 346 -1.33 -16.37 12.11
CA VAL A 346 -1.39 -15.29 11.12
C VAL A 346 -2.64 -15.49 10.26
N VAL A 347 -3.61 -14.60 10.45
CA VAL A 347 -4.89 -14.57 9.76
C VAL A 347 -5.04 -13.26 8.99
N THR A 348 -6.03 -13.20 8.12
CA THR A 348 -6.32 -11.97 7.37
C THR A 348 -6.86 -10.89 8.30
N ALA A 349 -6.67 -9.63 7.92
CA ALA A 349 -7.18 -8.49 8.68
C ALA A 349 -8.71 -8.53 8.83
N GLN A 350 -9.42 -8.92 7.76
CA GLN A 350 -10.87 -9.09 7.81
C GLN A 350 -11.30 -10.20 8.77
N GLU A 351 -10.60 -11.34 8.83
CA GLU A 351 -10.93 -12.39 9.81
C GLU A 351 -10.87 -11.84 11.25
N ILE A 352 -9.88 -11.01 11.59
CA ILE A 352 -9.78 -10.36 12.92
C ILE A 352 -10.92 -9.36 13.14
N LEU A 353 -11.18 -8.50 12.16
CA LEU A 353 -12.16 -7.42 12.28
C LEU A 353 -13.60 -7.93 12.30
N GLU A 354 -13.92 -8.99 11.55
CA GLU A 354 -15.22 -9.65 11.59
C GLU A 354 -15.43 -10.40 12.90
N ALA A 355 -14.41 -11.09 13.40
CA ALA A 355 -14.50 -11.83 14.66
C ALA A 355 -14.68 -10.91 15.87
N SER A 356 -14.03 -9.75 15.85
CA SER A 356 -14.13 -8.74 16.92
C SER A 356 -15.37 -7.84 16.79
N ASN A 357 -15.91 -7.67 15.58
CA ASN A 357 -17.07 -6.83 15.25
C ASN A 357 -17.08 -5.48 16.01
N PRO A 358 -16.03 -4.65 15.86
CA PRO A 358 -15.87 -3.47 16.72
C PRO A 358 -16.94 -2.39 16.47
N CYS A 359 -17.64 -2.44 15.33
CA CYS A 359 -18.67 -1.46 14.95
C CYS A 359 -20.11 -1.86 15.30
N GLY A 360 -20.37 -3.09 15.77
CA GLY A 360 -21.69 -3.53 16.25
C GLY A 360 -22.58 -4.21 15.22
#